data_AF-A0A814HV78-F1
#
_entry.id   AF-A0A814HV78-F1
#
_cell.length_a   1.000
_cell.length_b   1.000
_cell.length_c   1.000
_cell.angle_alpha   90.00
_cell.angle_beta   90.00
_cell.angle_gamma   90.00
#
_symmetry.space_group_name_H-M   'P 1'
#
loop_
_entity.id
_entity.type
_entity.pdbx_description
1 polymer ?
#
loop_
_entity_poly.entity_id
_entity_poly.type
_entity_poly.pdbx_seq_one_letter_code
_entity_poly.pdbx_strand_id
1 'polypeptide(L)'
;MTKLNYIKICTKASYAIRTIKNKFNYTYTFGLPSQLLSYDASGASDTWAMMVAKIPYAYTVELGPTSQESYENIEFFYGFHVEDKKIKYIVERAYAGLRDYMKTFVFKINKDILSEIDKQCAFDFDILKKNSSGYWN
;
A
#
# COMPACT_ATOMS: atom_id res chain seq x y z
N MET A 1 16.03 -0.62 15.61
CA MET A 1 14.60 -0.36 15.93
C MET A 1 14.28 -0.98 17.29
N THR A 2 13.51 -0.34 18.16
CA THR A 2 13.08 -0.98 19.42
C THR A 2 11.94 -1.97 19.16
N LYS A 3 11.80 -3.00 20.00
CA LYS A 3 10.69 -3.98 19.93
C LYS A 3 9.32 -3.29 19.94
N LEU A 4 9.17 -2.22 20.73
CA LEU A 4 7.93 -1.46 20.82
C LEU A 4 7.61 -0.72 19.50
N ASN A 5 8.61 -0.14 18.84
CA ASN A 5 8.40 0.55 17.56
C ASN A 5 8.05 -0.46 16.46
N TYR A 6 8.68 -1.64 16.47
CA TYR A 6 8.35 -2.73 15.57
C TYR A 6 6.89 -3.16 15.69
N ILE A 7 6.41 -3.43 16.91
CA ILE A 7 5.02 -3.80 17.16
C ILE A 7 4.06 -2.72 16.63
N LYS A 8 4.33 -1.44 16.91
CA LYS A 8 3.49 -0.33 16.43
C LYS A 8 3.40 -0.27 14.90
N ILE A 9 4.51 -0.47 14.21
CA ILE A 9 4.58 -0.46 12.74
C ILE A 9 3.79 -1.64 12.17
N CYS A 10 3.99 -2.85 12.69
CA CYS A 10 3.27 -4.06 12.28
C CYS A 10 1.76 -3.96 12.54
N THR A 11 1.35 -3.45 13.71
CA THR A 11 -0.07 -3.23 14.03
C THR A 11 -0.73 -2.28 13.04
N LYS A 12 -0.03 -1.23 12.60
CA LYS A 12 -0.59 -0.31 11.60
C LYS A 12 -0.65 -0.93 10.20
N ALA A 13 0.37 -1.68 9.79
CA ALA A 13 0.37 -2.39 8.51
C ALA A 13 -0.77 -3.42 8.42
N SER A 14 -1.10 -4.10 9.53
CA SER A 14 -2.16 -5.12 9.51
C SER A 14 -3.55 -4.57 9.18
N TYR A 15 -3.85 -3.29 9.48
CA TYR A 15 -5.09 -2.65 9.05
C TYR A 15 -5.20 -2.55 7.53
N ALA A 16 -4.16 -2.03 6.87
CA ALA A 16 -4.11 -1.95 5.40
C ALA A 16 -4.30 -3.34 4.76
N ILE A 17 -3.59 -4.34 5.29
CA ILE A 17 -3.59 -5.70 4.73
C ILE A 17 -4.94 -6.38 4.93
N ARG A 18 -5.57 -6.20 6.09
CA ARG A 18 -6.92 -6.70 6.34
C ARG A 18 -7.92 -6.09 5.38
N THR A 19 -7.85 -4.79 5.13
CA THR A 19 -8.72 -4.11 4.18
C THR A 19 -8.52 -4.62 2.76
N ILE A 20 -7.26 -4.81 2.34
CA ILE A 20 -6.95 -5.40 1.04
C ILE A 20 -7.51 -6.83 0.92
N LYS A 21 -7.29 -7.68 1.94
CA LYS A 21 -7.79 -9.06 1.96
C LYS A 21 -9.31 -9.11 1.86
N ASN A 22 -10.00 -8.30 2.65
CA ASN A 22 -11.46 -8.31 2.69
C ASN A 22 -12.09 -7.79 1.39
N LYS A 23 -11.51 -6.76 0.76
CA LYS A 23 -12.10 -6.10 -0.41
C LYS A 23 -11.71 -6.76 -1.73
N PHE A 24 -10.50 -7.32 -1.82
CA PHE A 24 -9.93 -7.80 -3.08
C PHE A 24 -9.57 -9.29 -3.06
N ASN A 25 -9.79 -9.98 -1.93
CA ASN A 25 -9.32 -11.35 -1.68
C ASN A 25 -7.80 -11.55 -1.85
N TYR A 26 -7.03 -10.46 -1.86
CA TYR A 26 -5.58 -10.49 -2.05
C TYR A 26 -4.84 -10.41 -0.72
N THR A 27 -3.74 -11.16 -0.59
CA THR A 27 -2.99 -11.21 0.68
C THR A 27 -1.60 -10.64 0.48
N TYR A 28 -1.22 -9.66 1.29
CA TYR A 28 0.15 -9.21 1.44
C TYR A 28 0.77 -9.83 2.69
N THR A 29 2.06 -10.15 2.62
CA THR A 29 2.89 -10.42 3.80
C THR A 29 3.47 -9.11 4.32
N PHE A 30 3.85 -9.08 5.60
CA PHE A 30 4.46 -7.91 6.24
C PHE A 30 5.39 -8.32 7.37
N GLY A 31 6.38 -7.48 7.66
CA GLY A 31 7.49 -7.83 8.55
C GLY A 31 8.72 -6.97 8.27
N LEU A 32 9.84 -7.32 8.90
CA LEU A 32 11.12 -6.67 8.61
C LEU A 32 11.64 -7.12 7.23
N PRO A 33 12.31 -6.23 6.47
CA PRO A 33 12.92 -6.59 5.19
C PRO A 33 13.84 -7.82 5.28
N SER A 34 14.69 -7.90 6.30
CA SER A 34 15.61 -9.05 6.51
C SER A 34 14.88 -10.38 6.79
N GLN A 35 13.61 -10.33 7.19
CA GLN A 35 12.77 -11.52 7.41
C GLN A 35 11.93 -11.88 6.18
N LEU A 36 11.63 -10.91 5.33
CA LEU A 36 10.70 -11.07 4.20
C LEU A 36 11.39 -11.23 2.85
N LEU A 37 12.48 -10.48 2.63
CA LEU A 37 13.09 -10.35 1.31
C LEU A 37 14.26 -11.31 1.09
N SER A 38 14.59 -12.18 2.06
CA SER A 38 15.69 -13.15 1.98
C SER A 38 17.08 -12.55 1.69
N TYR A 39 17.22 -11.22 1.71
CA TYR A 39 18.49 -10.52 1.56
C TYR A 39 18.57 -9.32 2.52
N ASP A 40 19.79 -9.00 2.94
CA ASP A 40 20.09 -7.79 3.69
C ASP A 40 20.32 -6.63 2.73
N ALA A 41 19.72 -5.48 3.02
CA ALA A 41 19.90 -4.24 2.26
C ALA A 41 20.23 -3.09 3.20
N SER A 42 21.10 -2.18 2.73
CA SER A 42 21.49 -0.97 3.45
C SER A 42 21.27 0.26 2.56
N GLY A 43 21.12 1.43 3.18
CA GLY A 43 20.88 2.68 2.44
C GLY A 43 19.46 2.88 1.91
N ALA A 44 18.51 2.03 2.31
CA ALA A 44 17.11 2.15 1.91
C ALA A 44 16.46 3.46 2.44
N SER A 45 15.59 4.06 1.64
CA SER A 45 14.96 5.35 1.93
C SER A 45 14.02 5.31 3.15
N ASP A 46 13.33 4.19 3.35
CA ASP A 46 12.49 3.96 4.54
C ASP A 46 13.31 3.92 5.83
N THR A 47 14.47 3.26 5.78
CA THR A 47 15.43 3.17 6.89
C THR A 47 16.01 4.55 7.19
N TRP A 48 16.40 5.31 6.17
CA TRP A 48 16.87 6.70 6.35
C TRP A 48 15.77 7.58 6.97
N ALA A 49 14.53 7.51 6.46
CA ALA A 49 13.42 8.30 6.97
C ALA A 49 13.16 8.04 8.46
N MET A 50 13.23 6.77 8.88
CA MET A 50 13.07 6.40 10.29
C MET A 50 14.27 6.78 11.16
N MET A 51 15.49 6.47 10.73
CA MET A 51 16.67 6.54 11.59
C MET A 51 17.30 7.94 11.61
N VAL A 52 17.28 8.64 10.48
CA VAL A 52 17.90 9.96 10.32
C VAL A 52 16.85 11.05 10.50
N ALA A 53 15.81 11.05 9.66
CA ALA A 53 14.77 12.08 9.68
C ALA A 53 13.73 11.93 10.82
N LYS A 54 13.85 10.85 11.63
CA LYS A 54 12.97 10.56 12.78
C LYS A 54 11.48 10.49 12.43
N ILE A 55 11.15 10.11 11.20
CA ILE A 55 9.78 9.85 10.79
C ILE A 55 9.29 8.59 11.53
N PRO A 56 8.23 8.66 12.36
CA PRO A 56 7.86 7.54 13.25
C PRO A 56 7.39 6.29 12.51
N TYR A 57 6.95 6.45 11.26
CA TYR A 57 6.39 5.39 10.43
C TYR A 57 6.90 5.54 9.00
N ALA A 58 7.68 4.57 8.52
CA ALA A 58 8.06 4.44 7.13
C ALA A 58 7.85 2.98 6.70
N TYR A 59 7.39 2.80 5.47
CA TYR A 59 7.07 1.50 4.91
C TYR A 59 7.56 1.44 3.47
N THR A 60 8.08 0.28 3.07
CA THR A 60 8.22 -0.11 1.68
C THR A 60 7.04 -1.03 1.33
N VAL A 61 6.39 -0.75 0.19
CA VAL A 61 5.24 -1.55 -0.29
C VAL A 61 5.61 -2.10 -1.66
N GLU A 62 5.83 -3.41 -1.71
CA GLU A 62 6.06 -4.13 -2.96
C GLU A 62 4.72 -4.43 -3.61
N LEU A 63 4.44 -3.84 -4.78
CA LEU A 63 3.18 -4.08 -5.49
C LEU A 63 3.23 -5.41 -6.25
N GLY A 64 2.05 -5.95 -6.52
CA GLY A 64 1.90 -7.18 -7.27
C GLY A 64 1.81 -6.95 -8.79
N PRO A 65 1.61 -8.04 -9.55
CA PRO A 65 1.24 -9.36 -9.06
C PRO A 65 2.45 -10.19 -8.63
N THR A 66 2.32 -10.86 -7.48
CA THR A 66 3.11 -12.05 -7.20
C THR A 66 2.69 -13.15 -8.17
N SER A 67 3.57 -14.10 -8.46
CA SER A 67 3.43 -15.17 -9.46
C SER A 67 2.28 -16.16 -9.26
N GLN A 68 1.28 -15.83 -8.45
CA GLN A 68 0.28 -16.76 -7.91
C GLN A 68 -1.15 -16.20 -7.98
N GLU A 69 -1.45 -15.36 -8.97
CA GLU A 69 -2.83 -15.12 -9.39
C GLU A 69 -3.15 -16.05 -10.57
N SER A 70 -3.56 -17.28 -10.27
CA SER A 70 -4.08 -18.22 -11.25
C SER A 70 -5.46 -17.77 -11.72
N TYR A 71 -5.50 -16.91 -12.73
CA TYR A 71 -6.65 -16.85 -13.63
C TYR A 71 -6.35 -17.83 -14.78
N GLU A 72 -7.08 -18.95 -14.82
CA GLU A 72 -7.14 -19.87 -15.97
C GLU A 72 -5.80 -20.40 -16.51
N ASN A 73 -5.01 -21.09 -15.68
CA ASN A 73 -3.92 -22.00 -16.12
C ASN A 73 -2.76 -21.39 -16.94
N ILE A 74 -2.46 -20.10 -16.77
CA ILE A 74 -1.24 -19.51 -17.36
C ILE A 74 -0.40 -18.86 -16.26
N GLU A 75 0.69 -19.53 -15.86
CA GLU A 75 1.72 -19.00 -14.96
C GLU A 75 2.53 -17.90 -15.65
N PHE A 76 1.98 -16.68 -15.74
CA PHE A 76 2.79 -15.52 -16.09
C PHE A 76 3.29 -14.84 -14.81
N PHE A 77 4.60 -14.95 -14.59
CA PHE A 77 5.34 -14.02 -13.75
C PHE A 77 5.34 -12.67 -14.47
N TYR A 78 4.42 -11.77 -14.13
CA TYR A 78 4.40 -10.45 -14.75
C TYR A 78 5.56 -9.59 -14.24
N GLY A 79 6.05 -9.79 -13.00
CA GLY A 79 7.18 -9.02 -12.47
C GLY A 79 6.97 -7.51 -12.72
N PHE A 80 7.89 -6.91 -13.47
CA PHE A 80 7.80 -5.50 -13.88
C PHE A 80 6.97 -5.26 -15.15
N HIS A 81 6.57 -6.30 -15.87
CA HIS A 81 5.72 -6.26 -17.07
C HIS A 81 4.25 -6.46 -16.73
N VAL A 82 3.63 -5.46 -16.12
CA VAL A 82 2.21 -5.47 -15.76
C VAL A 82 1.34 -5.19 -16.99
N GLU A 83 0.35 -6.03 -17.26
CA GLU A 83 -0.66 -5.78 -18.29
C GLU A 83 -1.54 -4.58 -17.93
N ASP A 84 -1.87 -3.73 -18.92
CA ASP A 84 -2.69 -2.53 -18.74
C ASP A 84 -4.01 -2.80 -18.00
N LYS A 85 -4.68 -3.91 -18.32
CA LYS A 85 -5.95 -4.31 -17.68
C LYS A 85 -5.82 -4.57 -16.17
N LYS A 86 -4.61 -4.85 -15.66
CA LYS A 86 -4.34 -5.11 -14.23
C LYS A 86 -3.95 -3.86 -13.46
N ILE A 87 -3.47 -2.81 -14.13
CA ILE A 87 -3.00 -1.57 -13.49
C ILE A 87 -4.09 -0.99 -12.58
N LYS A 88 -5.32 -0.88 -13.09
CA LYS A 88 -6.45 -0.35 -12.30
C LYS A 88 -6.69 -1.16 -11.02
N TYR A 89 -6.72 -2.49 -11.12
CA TYR A 89 -6.94 -3.36 -9.97
C TYR A 89 -5.82 -3.22 -8.92
N ILE A 90 -4.56 -3.16 -9.36
CA ILE A 90 -3.40 -2.97 -8.48
C ILE A 90 -3.46 -1.61 -7.76
N VAL A 91 -3.79 -0.54 -8.48
CA VAL A 91 -3.93 0.81 -7.93
C VAL A 91 -5.10 0.88 -6.93
N GLU A 92 -6.27 0.37 -7.28
CA GLU A 92 -7.44 0.37 -6.38
C GLU A 92 -7.16 -0.40 -5.09
N ARG A 93 -6.42 -1.51 -5.19
CA ARG A 93 -5.98 -2.31 -4.05
C ARG A 93 -5.00 -1.54 -3.16
N ALA A 94 -3.92 -1.02 -3.74
CA ALA A 94 -2.92 -0.24 -3.02
C ALA A 94 -3.55 0.98 -2.33
N TYR A 95 -4.42 1.69 -3.05
CA TYR A 95 -5.13 2.85 -2.53
C TYR A 95 -6.05 2.50 -1.35
N ALA A 96 -6.81 1.40 -1.44
CA ALA A 96 -7.67 0.98 -0.34
C ALA A 96 -6.88 0.68 0.94
N GLY A 97 -5.73 0.00 0.82
CA GLY A 97 -4.85 -0.26 1.95
C GLY A 97 -4.28 1.03 2.54
N LEU A 98 -3.75 1.92 1.69
CA LEU A 98 -3.22 3.22 2.12
C LEU A 98 -4.27 4.06 2.82
N ARG A 99 -5.48 4.18 2.26
CA ARG A 99 -6.57 4.95 2.85
C ARG A 99 -6.93 4.44 4.25
N ASP A 100 -7.05 3.13 4.42
CA ASP A 100 -7.42 2.56 5.71
C ASP A 100 -6.30 2.68 6.75
N TYR A 101 -5.04 2.52 6.32
CA TYR A 101 -3.89 2.86 7.15
C TYR A 101 -3.90 4.33 7.59
N MET A 102 -4.18 5.27 6.68
CA MET A 102 -4.23 6.69 7.00
C MET A 102 -5.32 7.02 8.02
N LYS A 103 -6.47 6.34 7.97
CA LYS A 103 -7.52 6.48 8.99
C LYS A 103 -7.00 6.17 10.40
N THR A 104 -6.04 5.25 10.56
CA THR A 104 -5.42 4.96 11.86
C THR A 104 -4.62 6.13 12.46
N PHE A 105 -4.32 7.17 11.69
CA PHE A 105 -3.70 8.41 12.14
C PHE A 105 -4.74 9.47 12.45
N VAL A 106 -5.72 9.62 11.55
CA VAL A 106 -6.74 10.67 11.67
C VAL A 106 -7.72 10.37 12.81
N PHE A 107 -7.95 9.11 13.20
CA PHE A 107 -8.70 8.84 14.44
C PHE A 107 -8.04 9.40 15.72
N LYS A 108 -6.75 9.77 15.66
CA LYS A 108 -6.05 10.48 16.73
C LYS A 108 -6.09 12.01 16.57
N ILE A 109 -6.48 12.51 15.39
CA ILE A 109 -6.54 13.93 15.01
C ILE A 109 -7.96 14.21 14.48
N ASN A 110 -8.89 14.44 15.40
CA ASN A 110 -10.27 14.93 15.21
C ASN A 110 -11.13 14.30 14.07
N LYS A 111 -12.34 13.81 14.43
CA LYS A 111 -13.28 13.18 13.47
C LYS A 111 -13.66 14.10 12.29
N ASP A 112 -13.60 15.41 12.45
CA ASP A 112 -13.98 16.37 11.42
C ASP A 112 -13.06 16.33 10.19
N ILE A 113 -11.76 16.11 10.41
CA ILE A 113 -10.73 16.03 9.35
C ILE A 113 -10.94 14.78 8.47
N LEU A 114 -11.45 13.68 9.03
CA LEU A 114 -11.78 12.48 8.25
C LEU A 114 -12.85 12.77 7.18
N SER A 115 -13.85 13.58 7.52
CA SER A 115 -14.94 13.92 6.61
C SER A 115 -14.47 14.80 5.44
N GLU A 116 -13.47 15.65 5.67
CA GLU A 116 -12.87 16.50 4.64
C GLU A 116 -11.91 15.71 3.74
N ILE A 117 -11.08 14.83 4.30
CA ILE A 117 -10.21 13.95 3.51
C ILE A 117 -11.05 13.03 2.62
N ASP A 118 -12.13 12.45 3.15
CA ASP A 118 -13.00 11.57 2.35
C ASP A 118 -13.69 12.33 1.19
N LYS A 119 -14.01 13.61 1.37
CA LYS A 119 -14.53 14.47 0.28
C LYS A 119 -13.45 14.83 -0.73
N GLN A 120 -12.26 15.21 -0.27
CA GLN A 120 -11.14 15.60 -1.13
C GLN A 120 -10.64 14.42 -1.96
N CYS A 121 -10.46 13.25 -1.36
CA CYS A 121 -10.01 12.07 -2.07
C CYS A 121 -11.05 11.53 -3.07
N ALA A 122 -12.35 11.68 -2.81
CA ALA A 122 -13.38 11.37 -3.80
C ALA A 122 -13.30 12.31 -5.00
N PHE A 123 -13.04 13.60 -4.75
CA PHE A 123 -12.86 14.63 -5.78
C PHE A 123 -11.61 14.38 -6.64
N ASP A 124 -10.47 14.05 -6.03
CA ASP A 124 -9.22 13.79 -6.76
C ASP A 124 -9.33 12.54 -7.65
N PHE A 125 -10.06 11.50 -7.21
CA PHE A 125 -10.33 10.33 -8.05
C PHE A 125 -11.21 10.64 -9.26
N ASP A 126 -12.18 11.53 -9.13
CA ASP A 126 -13.03 11.96 -10.24
C ASP A 126 -12.29 12.87 -11.21
N ILE A 127 -11.34 13.69 -10.73
CA ILE A 127 -10.40 14.44 -11.58
C ILE A 127 -9.49 13.48 -12.36
N LEU A 128 -8.92 12.47 -11.69
CA LEU A 128 -8.06 11.48 -12.36
C LEU A 128 -8.83 10.69 -13.43
N LYS A 129 -10.11 10.36 -13.20
CA LYS A 129 -10.98 9.75 -14.22
C LYS A 129 -11.29 10.67 -15.39
N LYS A 130 -11.52 11.96 -15.13
CA LYS A 130 -11.80 12.97 -16.18
C LYS A 130 -10.57 13.30 -17.01
N ASN A 131 -9.38 13.22 -16.43
CA ASN A 131 -8.13 13.53 -17.13
C ASN A 131 -7.51 12.30 -17.80
N SER A 132 -7.89 11.08 -17.43
CA SER A 132 -7.44 9.85 -18.09
C SER A 132 -8.19 9.52 -19.38
N SER A 133 -9.34 10.14 -19.66
CA SER A 133 -10.08 9.95 -20.92
C SER A 133 -9.38 10.53 -22.16
N GLY A 134 -8.20 11.16 -22.00
CA GLY A 134 -7.33 11.62 -23.09
C GLY A 134 -6.03 10.85 -23.26
N TYR A 135 -5.72 9.88 -22.41
CA TYR A 135 -4.45 9.14 -22.41
C TYR A 135 -4.60 7.62 -22.64
N TRP A 136 -5.82 7.13 -22.83
CA TRP A 136 -6.12 5.71 -23.07
C TRP A 136 -7.07 5.52 -24.26
N ASN A 137 -6.66 6.04 -25.42
CA ASN A 137 -7.16 5.58 -26.72
C ASN A 137 -6.07 4.76 -27.41
#